data_AF-A0A8X6K7Z5-F1
#
_entry.id   AF-A0A8X6K7Z5-F1
#
_cell.length_a   1.000
_cell.length_b   1.000
_cell.length_c   1.000
_cell.angle_alpha   90.00
_cell.angle_beta   90.00
_cell.angle_gamma   90.00
#
_symmetry.space_group_name_H-M   'P 1'
#
loop_
_entity.id
_entity.type
_entity.pdbx_description
1 polymer ?
#
loop_
_entity_poly.entity_id
_entity_poly.type
_entity_poly.pdbx_seq_one_letter_code
_entity_poly.pdbx_strand_id
1 'polypeptide(L)'
;YTEKKLKRLQKNERERDRYNSLNDAFQSLRQVLPDMMKAKEPSKIETLTLAKHYIMTLTNTIYELNEQPIPYKIFDKETEDRRMDSCIADEIQNRKRQKQADNKSCAPVTDCAKPSCSVQVDLTHFKSNLSNILPI
;
A
#
# COMPACT_ATOMS: atom_id res chain seq x y z
N TYR A 1 -19.16 -3.80 -30.20
CA TYR A 1 -18.27 -3.37 -29.09
C TYR A 1 -17.06 -2.69 -29.70
N THR A 2 -16.65 -1.49 -29.28
CA THR A 2 -15.50 -0.82 -29.92
C THR A 2 -14.19 -1.52 -29.55
N GLU A 3 -13.25 -1.65 -30.50
CA GLU A 3 -11.96 -2.34 -30.33
C GLU A 3 -11.17 -1.80 -29.11
N LYS A 4 -11.23 -0.49 -28.88
CA LYS A 4 -10.62 0.17 -27.70
C LYS A 4 -11.17 -0.36 -26.37
N LYS A 5 -12.48 -0.68 -26.31
CA LYS A 5 -13.11 -1.22 -25.10
C LYS A 5 -12.68 -2.67 -24.87
N LEU A 6 -12.49 -3.46 -25.92
CA LEU A 6 -11.99 -4.83 -25.84
C LEU A 6 -10.54 -4.88 -25.31
N LYS A 7 -9.65 -4.03 -25.83
CA LYS A 7 -8.26 -3.94 -25.35
C LYS A 7 -8.16 -3.55 -23.87
N ARG A 8 -9.04 -2.66 -23.40
CA ARG A 8 -9.13 -2.28 -21.97
C ARG A 8 -9.56 -3.47 -21.11
N LEU A 9 -10.57 -4.23 -21.54
CA LEU A 9 -11.01 -5.42 -20.81
C LEU A 9 -9.90 -6.46 -20.69
N GLN A 10 -9.22 -6.81 -21.79
CA GLN A 10 -8.11 -7.76 -21.79
C GLN A 10 -6.94 -7.31 -20.90
N LYS A 11 -6.66 -6.01 -20.86
CA LYS A 11 -5.64 -5.47 -19.94
C LYS A 11 -6.07 -5.64 -18.48
N ASN A 12 -7.33 -5.36 -18.16
CA ASN A 12 -7.85 -5.48 -16.79
C ASN A 12 -7.89 -6.94 -16.32
N GLU A 13 -8.28 -7.86 -17.20
CA GLU A 13 -8.28 -9.30 -16.92
C GLU A 13 -6.88 -9.80 -16.56
N ARG A 14 -5.87 -9.47 -17.39
CA ARG A 14 -4.47 -9.82 -17.08
C ARG A 14 -3.98 -9.26 -15.75
N GLU A 15 -4.39 -8.04 -15.40
CA GLU A 15 -4.03 -7.44 -14.13
C GLU A 15 -4.70 -8.16 -12.94
N ARG A 16 -5.94 -8.66 -13.15
CA ARG A 16 -6.65 -9.49 -12.18
C ARG A 16 -5.90 -10.80 -11.95
N ASP A 17 -5.47 -11.47 -13.01
CA ASP A 17 -4.72 -12.73 -12.91
C ASP A 17 -3.39 -12.52 -12.18
N ARG A 18 -2.69 -11.42 -12.47
CA ARG A 18 -1.47 -11.04 -11.75
C ARG A 18 -1.72 -10.82 -10.26
N TYR A 19 -2.83 -10.16 -9.92
CA TYR A 19 -3.22 -9.93 -8.53
C TYR A 19 -3.60 -11.24 -7.81
N ASN A 20 -4.33 -12.14 -8.48
CA ASN A 20 -4.70 -13.44 -7.94
C ASN A 20 -3.45 -14.27 -7.65
N SER A 21 -2.50 -14.38 -8.60
CA SER A 21 -1.24 -15.09 -8.40
C SER A 21 -0.43 -14.56 -7.20
N LEU A 22 -0.41 -13.23 -6.99
CA LEU A 22 0.22 -12.63 -5.82
C LEU A 22 -0.50 -13.03 -4.52
N ASN A 23 -1.83 -13.00 -4.51
CA ASN A 23 -2.61 -13.36 -3.33
C ASN A 23 -2.46 -14.85 -2.98
N ASP A 24 -2.41 -15.73 -3.98
CA ASP A 24 -2.18 -17.16 -3.79
C ASP A 24 -0.81 -17.43 -3.15
N ALA A 25 0.22 -16.68 -3.55
CA ALA A 25 1.52 -16.72 -2.91
C ALA A 25 1.48 -16.25 -1.44
N PHE A 26 0.71 -15.21 -1.13
CA PHE A 26 0.47 -14.76 0.25
C PHE A 26 -0.26 -15.83 1.08
N GLN A 27 -1.23 -16.53 0.48
CA GLN A 27 -1.93 -17.61 1.17
C GLN A 27 -1.01 -18.79 1.45
N SER A 28 -0.18 -19.17 0.47
CA SER A 28 0.85 -20.21 0.63
C SER A 28 1.84 -19.86 1.74
N LEU A 29 2.26 -18.58 1.81
CA LEU A 29 3.11 -18.11 2.91
C LEU A 29 2.40 -18.23 4.27
N ARG A 30 1.11 -17.89 4.37
CA ARG A 30 0.37 -18.00 5.63
C ARG A 30 0.27 -19.43 6.16
N GLN A 31 0.22 -20.42 5.28
CA GLN A 31 0.15 -21.84 5.66
C GLN A 31 1.42 -22.34 6.37
N VAL A 32 2.58 -21.72 6.08
CA VAL A 32 3.86 -22.12 6.69
C VAL A 32 4.24 -21.28 7.90
N LEU A 33 3.47 -20.23 8.21
CA LEU A 33 3.70 -19.42 9.40
C LEU A 33 3.04 -20.07 10.63
N PRO A 34 3.63 -19.95 11.83
CA PRO A 34 3.04 -20.50 13.04
C PRO A 34 1.59 -20.07 13.21
N ASP A 35 0.71 -21.04 13.51
CA ASP A 35 -0.74 -20.88 13.49
C ASP A 35 -1.20 -19.60 14.18
N MET A 36 -1.56 -18.64 13.35
CA MET A 36 -2.27 -17.43 13.76
C MET A 36 -3.72 -17.84 13.98
N MET A 37 -4.00 -18.51 15.12
CA MET A 37 -5.33 -18.86 15.62
C MET A 37 -6.14 -17.59 15.91
N LYS A 38 -6.44 -16.83 14.87
CA LYS A 38 -7.25 -15.63 14.87
C LYS A 38 -8.41 -15.91 13.94
N ALA A 39 -9.60 -15.52 14.35
CA ALA A 39 -10.80 -15.57 13.51
C ALA A 39 -10.69 -14.75 12.20
N LYS A 40 -9.57 -14.04 12.01
CA LYS A 40 -9.31 -13.14 10.89
C LYS A 40 -7.92 -13.40 10.33
N GLU A 41 -7.83 -13.47 9.00
CA GLU A 41 -6.56 -13.56 8.29
C GLU A 41 -5.66 -12.34 8.57
N PRO A 42 -4.35 -12.54 8.82
CA PRO A 42 -3.42 -11.43 9.00
C PRO A 42 -3.32 -10.59 7.71
N SER A 43 -3.22 -9.27 7.86
CA SER A 43 -2.99 -8.35 6.75
C SER A 43 -1.67 -8.66 6.03
N LYS A 44 -1.47 -8.09 4.82
CA LYS A 44 -0.22 -8.30 4.06
C LYS A 44 1.01 -7.86 4.85
N ILE A 45 0.93 -6.72 5.56
CA ILE A 45 2.03 -6.24 6.39
C ILE A 45 2.29 -7.17 7.59
N GLU A 46 1.24 -7.60 8.28
CA GLU A 46 1.38 -8.54 9.40
C GLU A 46 1.98 -9.88 8.95
N THR A 47 1.56 -10.37 7.78
CA THR A 47 2.08 -11.62 7.20
C THR A 47 3.59 -11.51 6.93
N LEU A 48 4.04 -10.40 6.33
CA LEU A 48 5.46 -10.18 6.05
C LEU A 48 6.29 -9.98 7.32
N THR A 49 5.78 -9.21 8.28
CA THR A 49 6.45 -9.00 9.57
C THR A 49 6.60 -10.32 10.32
N LEU A 50 5.55 -11.15 10.33
CA LEU A 50 5.58 -12.46 10.95
C LEU A 50 6.58 -13.40 10.26
N ALA A 51 6.58 -13.43 8.92
CA ALA A 51 7.51 -14.26 8.15
C ALA A 51 8.97 -13.90 8.44
N LYS A 52 9.30 -12.61 8.46
CA LYS A 52 10.64 -12.12 8.83
C LYS A 52 11.03 -12.60 10.23
N HIS A 53 10.16 -12.39 11.22
CA HIS A 53 10.41 -12.81 12.59
C HIS A 53 10.61 -14.33 12.67
N TYR A 54 9.77 -15.11 11.99
CA TYR A 54 9.85 -16.56 12.03
C TYR A 54 11.17 -17.08 11.47
N ILE A 55 11.63 -16.55 10.34
CA ILE A 55 12.95 -16.89 9.77
C ILE A 55 14.08 -16.56 10.76
N MET A 56 14.04 -15.39 11.40
CA MET A 56 15.05 -14.98 12.38
C MET A 56 15.07 -15.93 13.58
N THR A 57 13.91 -16.27 14.14
CA THR A 57 13.79 -17.17 15.29
C THR A 57 14.31 -18.56 14.97
N LEU A 58 13.87 -19.16 13.86
CA LEU A 58 14.36 -20.48 13.44
C LEU A 58 15.88 -20.49 13.23
N THR A 59 16.42 -19.44 12.61
CA THR A 59 17.86 -19.34 12.41
C THR A 59 18.59 -19.26 13.75
N ASN A 60 18.11 -18.43 14.67
CA ASN A 60 18.69 -18.32 16.01
C ASN A 60 18.65 -19.66 16.76
N THR A 61 17.53 -20.38 16.71
CA THR A 61 17.40 -21.71 17.33
C THR A 61 18.42 -22.70 16.76
N ILE A 62 18.64 -22.69 15.44
CA ILE A 62 19.66 -23.55 14.82
C ILE A 62 21.07 -23.17 15.32
N TYR A 63 21.38 -21.89 15.47
CA TYR A 63 22.69 -21.46 15.96
C TYR A 63 22.91 -21.83 17.43
N GLU A 64 21.88 -21.65 18.26
CA GLU A 64 21.89 -22.03 19.67
C GLU A 64 22.13 -23.52 19.86
N LEU A 65 21.45 -24.37 19.08
CA LEU A 65 21.65 -25.82 19.10
C LEU A 65 23.06 -26.26 18.68
N ASN A 66 23.76 -25.43 17.90
CA ASN A 66 25.14 -25.67 17.47
C ASN A 66 26.17 -24.93 18.34
N GLU A 67 25.75 -24.39 19.49
CA GLU A 67 26.58 -23.59 20.41
C GLU A 67 27.28 -22.41 19.73
N GLN A 68 26.67 -21.86 18.67
CA GLN A 68 27.18 -20.73 17.91
C GLN A 68 26.59 -19.40 18.43
N PRO A 69 27.30 -18.28 18.24
CA PRO A 69 26.76 -16.97 18.58
C PRO A 69 25.54 -16.65 17.71
N ILE A 70 24.44 -16.26 18.38
CA ILE A 70 23.16 -15.96 17.75
C ILE A 70 23.29 -14.73 16.84
N PRO A 71 22.99 -14.84 15.52
CA PRO A 71 23.27 -13.77 14.57
C PRO A 71 22.19 -12.67 14.55
N TYR A 72 20.94 -12.98 14.91
CA TYR A 72 19.84 -12.02 14.85
C TYR A 72 19.37 -11.60 16.25
N LYS A 73 19.30 -10.28 16.48
CA LYS A 73 18.60 -9.73 17.63
C LYS A 73 17.11 -9.69 17.31
N ILE A 74 16.31 -10.50 18.00
CA ILE A 74 14.86 -10.44 17.90
C ILE A 74 14.42 -9.20 18.67
N PHE A 75 13.96 -8.17 17.97
CA PHE A 75 13.35 -7.00 18.60
C PHE A 75 11.88 -7.32 18.86
N ASP A 76 11.44 -7.15 20.10
CA ASP A 76 10.03 -7.27 20.45
C ASP A 76 9.20 -6.21 19.72
N LYS A 77 7.94 -6.53 19.39
CA LYS A 77 7.00 -5.69 18.64
C LYS A 77 6.98 -4.23 19.08
N GLU A 78 7.11 -3.99 20.39
CA GLU A 78 7.13 -2.65 20.99
C GLU A 78 8.25 -1.73 20.48
N THR A 79 9.34 -2.29 19.95
CA THR A 79 10.52 -1.52 19.48
C THR A 79 10.44 -1.20 17.99
N GLU A 80 9.85 -2.10 17.19
CA GLU A 80 9.61 -1.89 15.76
C GLU A 80 8.43 -0.91 15.54
N ASP A 81 7.34 -1.02 16.32
CA ASP A 81 6.22 -0.07 16.25
C ASP A 81 6.70 1.36 16.57
N ARG A 82 7.57 1.54 17.58
CA ARG A 82 8.16 2.84 17.92
C ARG A 82 9.06 3.43 16.82
N ARG A 83 9.75 2.59 16.04
CA ARG A 83 10.62 3.04 14.92
C ARG A 83 9.81 3.36 13.66
N MET A 84 8.77 2.57 13.39
CA MET A 84 7.87 2.84 12.27
C MET A 84 7.07 4.13 12.50
N ASP A 85 6.61 4.36 13.74
CA ASP A 85 5.92 5.59 14.13
C ASP A 85 6.82 6.83 14.00
N SER A 86 8.12 6.73 14.31
CA SER A 86 9.05 7.86 14.13
C SER A 86 9.24 8.20 12.66
N CYS A 87 9.43 7.20 11.79
CA CYS A 87 9.62 7.44 10.36
C CYS A 87 8.35 7.95 9.67
N ILE A 88 7.16 7.47 10.08
CA ILE A 88 5.88 8.00 9.58
C ILE A 88 5.67 9.44 10.06
N ALA A 89 5.99 9.75 11.32
CA ALA A 89 5.91 11.10 11.84
C ALA A 89 6.83 12.08 11.08
N ASP A 90 8.07 11.67 10.80
CA ASP A 90 9.04 12.44 10.02
C ASP A 90 8.55 12.68 8.59
N GLU A 91 7.94 11.67 7.97
CA GLU A 91 7.41 11.81 6.61
C GLU A 91 6.16 12.70 6.55
N ILE A 92 5.29 12.64 7.57
CA ILE A 92 4.16 13.56 7.73
C ILE A 92 4.65 14.99 7.94
N GLN A 93 5.69 15.20 8.76
CA GLN A 93 6.31 16.50 8.97
C GLN A 93 6.94 17.05 7.69
N ASN A 94 7.64 16.22 6.92
CA ASN A 94 8.20 16.61 5.63
C ASN A 94 7.12 16.98 4.61
N ARG A 95 6.01 16.23 4.53
CA ARG A 95 4.85 16.61 3.69
C ARG A 95 4.19 17.92 4.13
N LYS A 96 4.13 18.21 5.44
CA LYS A 96 3.63 19.50 5.97
C LYS A 96 4.57 20.66 5.64
N ARG A 97 5.89 20.45 5.68
CA ARG A 97 6.91 21.43 5.27
C ARG A 97 6.86 21.72 3.76
N GLN A 98 6.68 20.70 2.92
CA GLN A 98 6.52 20.86 1.48
C GLN A 98 5.32 21.75 1.13
N LYS A 99 4.17 21.54 1.79
CA LYS A 99 2.95 22.34 1.60
C LYS A 99 3.09 23.81 2.07
N GLN A 100 4.04 24.12 2.95
CA GLN A 100 4.33 25.50 3.37
C GLN A 100 5.30 26.21 2.41
N ALA A 101 6.17 25.47 1.71
CA ALA A 101 7.06 26.03 0.70
C ALA A 101 6.29 26.46 -0.56
N ASP A 102 5.30 25.67 -0.97
CA ASP A 102 4.45 26.01 -2.12
C ASP A 102 3.56 27.24 -1.85
N ASN A 103 3.27 27.53 -0.59
CA ASN A 103 2.44 28.68 -0.17
C ASN A 103 3.24 29.97 0.11
N LYS A 104 4.58 29.95 -0.04
CA LYS A 104 5.46 31.14 0.10
C LYS A 104 6.02 31.65 -1.22
N SER A 105 5.74 30.99 -2.34
CA SER A 105 6.35 31.31 -3.64
C SER A 105 5.53 32.26 -4.53
N CYS A 106 4.32 32.66 -4.16
CA CYS A 106 3.56 33.62 -4.98
C CYS A 106 3.61 35.01 -4.36
N ALA A 107 4.59 35.82 -4.77
CA ALA A 107 4.47 37.27 -4.68
C ALA A 107 3.23 37.74 -5.49
N PRO A 108 2.55 38.84 -5.11
CA PRO A 108 1.41 39.33 -5.86
C PRO A 108 1.92 39.91 -7.19
N VAL A 109 1.73 39.18 -8.29
CA VAL A 109 1.88 39.76 -9.62
C VAL A 109 0.64 40.60 -9.92
N THR A 110 0.86 41.90 -10.00
CA THR A 110 -0.11 42.91 -10.44
C THR A 110 -0.51 42.71 -11.91
N ASP A 111 -1.82 42.83 -12.15
CA ASP A 111 -2.54 43.10 -13.41
C ASP A 111 -2.14 42.40 -14.72
N CYS A 112 -3.08 41.60 -15.25
CA CYS A 112 -3.45 41.71 -16.65
C CYS A 112 -4.87 41.19 -16.93
N ALA A 113 -5.49 41.81 -17.93
CA ALA A 113 -6.91 41.85 -18.22
C ALA A 113 -7.58 40.49 -18.52
N LYS A 114 -8.89 40.44 -18.24
CA LYS A 114 -9.83 39.42 -18.71
C LYS A 114 -9.69 39.17 -20.22
N PRO A 115 -9.84 37.91 -20.65
CA PRO A 115 -10.69 37.64 -21.79
C PRO A 115 -11.82 36.69 -21.40
N SER A 116 -12.99 37.00 -21.97
CA SER A 116 -14.21 36.23 -21.94
C SER A 116 -14.00 34.81 -22.49
N CYS A 117 -14.35 33.79 -21.70
CA CYS A 117 -14.78 32.50 -22.25
C CYS A 117 -15.68 31.79 -21.24
N SER A 118 -16.98 31.90 -21.46
CA SER A 118 -18.01 31.14 -20.76
C SER A 118 -17.94 29.68 -21.19
N VAL A 119 -17.51 28.79 -20.30
CA VAL A 119 -17.84 27.37 -20.39
C VAL A 119 -18.45 26.97 -19.05
N GLN A 120 -19.78 26.96 -19.01
CA GLN A 120 -20.53 26.38 -17.90
C GLN A 120 -20.32 24.86 -17.93
N VAL A 121 -19.66 24.32 -16.92
CA VAL A 121 -19.61 22.87 -16.69
C VAL A 121 -20.81 22.54 -15.80
N ASP A 122 -21.88 22.04 -16.42
CA ASP A 122 -23.07 21.57 -15.70
C ASP A 122 -22.76 20.26 -14.97
N LEU A 123 -22.78 20.30 -13.63
CA LEU A 123 -22.41 19.21 -12.73
C LEU A 123 -23.64 18.38 -12.34
N THR A 124 -24.48 18.00 -13.32
CA THR A 124 -25.72 17.23 -13.08
C THR A 124 -25.76 15.85 -13.74
N HIS A 125 -24.60 15.27 -14.09
CA HIS A 125 -24.54 13.89 -14.58
C HIS A 125 -23.46 13.01 -13.91
N PHE A 126 -23.32 13.13 -12.58
CA PHE A 126 -22.47 12.24 -11.78
C PHE A 126 -23.30 11.31 -10.86
N LYS A 127 -24.41 10.76 -11.36
CA LYS A 127 -25.12 9.63 -10.72
C LYS A 127 -25.82 8.75 -11.75
N SER A 128 -25.05 7.99 -12.53
CA SER A 128 -25.57 6.80 -13.25
C SER A 128 -24.44 6.04 -13.94
N ASN A 129 -23.59 5.34 -13.19
CA ASN A 129 -22.97 4.09 -13.68
C ASN A 129 -22.23 3.31 -12.57
N LEU A 130 -22.94 3.03 -11.48
CA LEU A 130 -22.55 1.97 -10.53
C LEU A 130 -23.37 0.68 -10.75
N SER A 131 -24.07 0.55 -11.88
CA SER A 131 -24.81 -0.64 -12.25
C SER A 131 -24.42 -1.07 -13.67
N ASN A 132 -23.76 -2.24 -13.75
CA ASN A 132 -23.20 -2.93 -14.93
C ASN A 132 -21.73 -2.56 -15.20
N ILE A 133 -20.76 -3.44 -14.92
CA ILE A 133 -20.64 -4.76 -15.55
C ILE A 133 -20.34 -5.85 -14.49
N LEU A 134 -21.13 -6.91 -14.63
CA LEU A 134 -21.60 -7.95 -13.71
C LEU A 134 -20.58 -9.02 -13.26
N PRO A 135 -20.98 -9.84 -12.25
CA PRO A 135 -20.20 -10.87 -11.57
C PRO A 135 -20.23 -12.21 -12.32
N ILE A 136 -19.14 -12.97 -12.16
CA ILE A 136 -19.09 -14.42 -11.89
C ILE A 136 -17.86 -14.61 -11.02
#